data_AF-A0A835YCG5-F1
#
_entry.id   AF-A0A835YCG5-F1
#
_cell.length_a   1.000
_cell.length_b   1.000
_cell.length_c   1.000
_cell.angle_alpha   90.00
_cell.angle_beta   90.00
_cell.angle_gamma   90.00
#
_symmetry.space_group_name_H-M   'P 1'
#
loop_
_entity.id
_entity.type
_entity.pdbx_description
1 polymer ?
#
loop_
_entity_poly.entity_id
_entity_poly.type
_entity_poly.pdbx_seq_one_letter_code
_entity_poly.pdbx_strand_id
1 'polypeptide(L)'
;MVAPWQETQFRVIVEFKKGGSGARRTITLSRDSNAFPSQLVGRVQPEVWGLFVTDLQQLTHTHPYLQTPSMEFCCSWLAGFCIMLVVGFGCFPGDDYGPWLPQLQAVLDRHRAAFAAGGATLKIGRVHGSYWAQIDVDPTAMAVGAPVYYAPQQVMAVEGQPYPPQGPPVSYPPPPPK
;
A
#
# COMPACT_ATOMS: atom_id res chain seq x y z
N MET A 1 -14.06 4.26 16.41
CA MET A 1 -14.27 3.36 15.26
C MET A 1 -13.02 3.43 14.40
N VAL A 2 -12.43 2.29 14.04
CA VAL A 2 -11.22 2.22 13.19
C VAL A 2 -11.64 2.46 11.75
N ALA A 3 -10.98 3.38 11.05
CA ALA A 3 -11.33 3.66 9.66
C ALA A 3 -11.06 2.41 8.78
N PRO A 4 -11.87 2.13 7.75
CA PRO A 4 -11.71 0.92 6.95
C PRO A 4 -10.37 0.87 6.19
N TRP A 5 -9.77 2.03 5.91
CA TRP A 5 -8.43 2.17 5.33
C TRP A 5 -7.30 2.26 6.38
N GLN A 6 -7.59 2.07 7.66
CA GLN A 6 -6.59 2.13 8.72
C GLN A 6 -5.85 0.79 8.83
N GLU A 7 -4.52 0.86 8.78
CA GLU A 7 -3.65 -0.28 9.05
C GLU A 7 -3.68 -0.66 10.53
N THR A 8 -3.51 -1.96 10.78
CA THR A 8 -3.42 -2.51 12.13
C THR A 8 -2.30 -3.53 12.19
N GLN A 9 -2.04 -4.09 13.37
CA GLN A 9 -1.07 -5.18 13.53
C GLN A 9 -1.41 -6.44 12.70
N PHE A 10 -2.67 -6.60 12.28
CA PHE A 10 -3.14 -7.74 11.48
C PHE A 10 -3.68 -7.32 10.11
N ARG A 11 -3.50 -6.06 9.72
CA ARG A 11 -4.02 -5.54 8.47
C ARG A 11 -3.03 -4.59 7.82
N VAL A 12 -2.59 -4.94 6.63
CA VAL A 12 -1.78 -4.09 5.76
C VAL A 12 -2.65 -3.59 4.61
N ILE A 13 -2.45 -2.34 4.21
CA ILE A 13 -3.26 -1.69 3.17
C ILE A 13 -2.35 -1.05 2.12
N VAL A 14 -2.59 -1.41 0.87
CA VAL A 14 -1.95 -0.78 -0.29
C VAL A 14 -3.02 0.01 -1.03
N GLU A 15 -3.05 1.32 -0.78
CA GLU A 15 -4.06 2.24 -1.30
C GLU A 15 -3.61 2.86 -2.62
N PHE A 16 -4.56 2.99 -3.55
CA PHE A 16 -4.41 3.78 -4.79
C PHE A 16 -4.78 5.24 -4.51
N LYS A 17 -3.78 6.05 -4.18
CA LYS A 17 -3.96 7.46 -3.84
C LYS A 17 -4.11 8.30 -5.09
N LYS A 18 -5.24 9.00 -5.17
CA LYS A 18 -5.51 9.99 -6.21
C LYS A 18 -4.73 11.26 -5.92
N GLY A 19 -3.98 11.72 -6.90
CA GLY A 19 -3.23 12.96 -6.85
C GLY A 19 -3.36 13.75 -8.15
N GLY A 20 -2.72 14.90 -8.19
CA GLY A 20 -2.64 15.70 -9.40
C GLY A 20 -1.95 17.04 -9.17
N SER A 21 -1.43 17.60 -10.26
CA SER A 21 -0.89 18.95 -10.28
C SER A 21 -1.39 19.65 -11.54
N GLY A 22 -2.13 20.74 -11.36
CA GLY A 22 -2.83 21.43 -12.46
C GLY A 22 -3.80 20.50 -13.19
N ALA A 23 -3.67 20.40 -14.51
CA ALA A 23 -4.51 19.54 -15.35
C ALA A 23 -4.09 18.06 -15.35
N ARG A 24 -2.96 17.70 -14.72
CA ARG A 24 -2.43 16.33 -14.73
C ARG A 24 -2.97 15.54 -13.54
N ARG A 25 -3.71 14.46 -13.82
CA ARG A 25 -4.15 13.48 -12.82
C ARG A 25 -3.07 12.41 -12.64
N THR A 26 -2.84 11.98 -11.41
CA THR A 26 -1.89 10.91 -11.08
C THR A 26 -2.50 9.94 -10.08
N ILE A 27 -2.04 8.69 -10.12
CA ILE A 27 -2.30 7.69 -9.09
C ILE A 27 -0.95 7.27 -8.52
N THR A 28 -0.81 7.28 -7.20
CA THR A 28 0.36 6.75 -6.50
C THR A 28 -0.07 5.66 -5.53
N LEU A 29 0.81 4.70 -5.24
CA LEU A 29 0.53 3.73 -4.19
C LEU A 29 0.95 4.28 -2.83
N SER A 30 0.23 3.89 -1.76
CA SER A 30 0.64 4.21 -0.38
C SER A 30 1.90 3.49 0.07
N ARG A 31 2.29 2.42 -0.62
CA ARG A 31 3.42 1.55 -0.29
C ARG A 31 4.38 1.41 -1.47
N ASP A 32 5.66 1.30 -1.14
CA ASP A 32 6.76 1.07 -2.08
C ASP A 32 7.19 -0.40 -2.05
N SER A 33 7.72 -0.91 -3.16
CA SER A 33 8.21 -2.29 -3.26
C SER A 33 9.40 -2.55 -2.32
N ASN A 34 10.18 -1.52 -2.00
CA ASN A 34 11.31 -1.61 -1.08
C ASN A 34 10.90 -1.46 0.39
N ALA A 35 9.69 -0.97 0.66
CA ALA A 35 9.18 -0.78 2.02
C ALA A 35 8.36 -1.99 2.47
N PHE A 36 9.06 -3.02 2.96
CA PHE A 36 8.43 -4.26 3.42
C PHE A 36 7.64 -4.04 4.74
N PRO A 37 6.34 -4.39 4.80
CA PRO A 37 5.53 -4.21 6.00
C PRO A 37 5.98 -5.12 7.15
N SER A 38 6.14 -4.56 8.35
CA SER A 38 6.55 -5.33 9.53
C SER A 38 5.57 -6.45 9.89
N GLN A 39 4.29 -6.28 9.57
CA GLN A 39 3.24 -7.28 9.80
C GLN A 39 3.41 -8.55 8.97
N LEU A 40 4.16 -8.49 7.86
CA LEU A 40 4.39 -9.61 6.94
C LEU A 40 5.73 -10.33 7.20
N VAL A 41 6.55 -9.83 8.13
CA VAL A 41 7.88 -10.38 8.42
C VAL A 41 7.75 -11.81 8.93
N GLY A 42 8.51 -12.73 8.33
CA GLY A 42 8.45 -14.16 8.64
C GLY A 42 7.23 -14.90 8.09
N ARG A 43 6.34 -14.20 7.36
CA ARG A 43 5.12 -14.78 6.76
C ARG A 43 5.18 -14.79 5.24
N VAL A 44 5.60 -13.68 4.65
CA VAL A 44 5.73 -13.52 3.19
C VAL A 44 7.18 -13.20 2.87
N GLN A 45 7.69 -13.74 1.77
CA GLN A 45 9.05 -13.43 1.32
C GLN A 45 9.11 -11.99 0.75
N PRO A 46 10.18 -11.23 1.02
CA PRO A 46 10.33 -9.87 0.48
C PRO A 46 10.22 -9.80 -1.05
N GLU A 47 10.65 -10.82 -1.76
CA GLU A 47 10.60 -10.93 -3.21
C GLU A 47 9.15 -11.01 -3.71
N VAL A 48 8.30 -11.78 -3.02
CA VAL A 48 6.87 -11.89 -3.32
C VAL A 48 6.18 -10.55 -3.09
N TRP A 49 6.53 -9.84 -2.01
CA TRP A 49 6.03 -8.49 -1.77
C TRP A 49 6.45 -7.51 -2.86
N GLY A 50 7.73 -7.51 -3.26
CA GLY A 50 8.23 -6.63 -4.31
C GLY A 50 7.51 -6.83 -5.63
N LEU A 51 7.30 -8.10 -6.04
CA LEU A 51 6.53 -8.44 -7.24
C LEU A 51 5.06 -8.01 -7.11
N PHE A 52 4.43 -8.27 -5.97
CA PHE A 52 3.05 -7.88 -5.70
C PHE A 52 2.86 -6.35 -5.82
N VAL A 53 3.72 -5.55 -5.19
CA VAL A 53 3.63 -4.09 -5.27
C VAL A 53 3.94 -3.60 -6.69
N THR A 54 4.89 -4.23 -7.39
CA THR A 54 5.20 -3.88 -8.80
C THR A 54 4.01 -4.12 -9.72
N ASP A 55 3.32 -5.26 -9.59
CA ASP A 55 2.10 -5.55 -10.35
C ASP A 55 0.99 -4.52 -10.05
N LEU A 56 0.81 -4.14 -8.78
CA LEU A 56 -0.11 -3.07 -8.41
C LEU A 56 0.31 -1.70 -8.94
N GLN A 57 1.61 -1.41 -9.00
CA GLN A 57 2.14 -0.16 -9.56
C GLN A 57 1.83 -0.09 -11.06
N GLN A 58 1.99 -1.17 -11.81
CA GLN A 58 1.62 -1.22 -13.21
C GLN A 58 0.12 -0.92 -13.42
N LEU A 59 -0.72 -1.46 -12.53
CA LEU A 59 -2.17 -1.23 -12.54
C LEU A 59 -2.57 0.24 -12.27
N THR A 60 -1.68 1.05 -11.69
CA THR A 60 -1.92 2.50 -11.52
C THR A 60 -2.02 3.22 -12.85
N HIS A 61 -1.32 2.76 -13.89
CA HIS A 61 -1.29 3.41 -15.21
C HIS A 61 -2.57 3.20 -16.02
N THR A 62 -3.34 2.15 -15.70
CA THR A 62 -4.64 1.87 -16.34
C THR A 62 -5.82 2.32 -15.47
N HIS A 63 -5.55 3.04 -14.39
CA HIS A 63 -6.58 3.43 -13.43
C HIS A 63 -7.57 4.44 -14.07
N PRO A 64 -8.90 4.24 -13.95
CA PRO A 64 -9.92 5.08 -14.61
C PRO A 64 -9.80 6.58 -14.33
N TYR A 65 -9.39 6.94 -13.10
CA TYR A 65 -9.12 8.34 -12.73
C TYR A 65 -8.12 9.06 -13.65
N LEU A 66 -7.18 8.33 -14.28
CA LEU A 66 -6.22 8.92 -15.22
C LEU A 66 -6.84 9.28 -16.56
N GLN A 67 -8.01 8.73 -16.91
CA GLN A 67 -8.70 9.07 -18.15
C GLN A 67 -9.18 10.51 -18.05
N THR A 68 -8.61 11.38 -18.88
CA THR A 68 -9.12 12.73 -19.14
C THR A 68 -10.54 12.57 -19.68
N PRO A 69 -11.55 13.32 -19.21
CA PRO A 69 -12.84 13.33 -19.88
C PRO A 69 -12.60 13.70 -21.35
N SER A 70 -12.98 12.82 -22.28
CA SER A 70 -12.73 13.03 -23.70
C SER A 70 -13.49 14.28 -24.17
N MET A 71 -12.84 15.13 -24.98
CA MET A 71 -13.51 16.31 -25.58
C MET A 71 -14.73 15.92 -26.43
N GLU A 72 -14.77 14.70 -26.97
CA GLU A 72 -15.94 14.15 -27.67
C GLU A 72 -17.18 14.01 -26.76
N PHE A 73 -16.96 13.74 -25.47
CA PHE A 73 -18.01 13.77 -24.44
C PHE A 73 -18.46 15.20 -24.16
N CYS A 74 -17.55 16.17 -24.10
CA CYS A 74 -17.89 17.60 -23.94
C CYS A 74 -18.62 18.19 -25.16
N CYS A 75 -18.24 17.83 -26.39
CA CYS A 75 -18.90 18.32 -27.60
C CYS A 75 -20.29 17.69 -27.81
N SER A 76 -20.46 16.40 -27.48
CA SER A 76 -21.79 15.77 -27.47
C SER A 76 -22.69 16.34 -26.37
N TRP A 77 -22.12 16.75 -25.23
CA TRP A 77 -22.85 17.40 -24.15
C TRP A 77 -23.23 18.84 -24.48
N LEU A 78 -22.35 19.62 -25.12
CA LEU A 78 -22.67 20.97 -25.61
C LEU A 78 -23.72 20.96 -26.74
N ALA A 79 -23.66 19.98 -27.64
CA ALA A 79 -24.71 19.76 -28.64
C ALA A 79 -26.05 19.34 -28.00
N GLY A 80 -26.01 18.55 -26.92
CA GLY A 80 -27.18 18.17 -26.12
C GLY A 80 -27.73 19.29 -25.22
N PHE A 81 -26.91 20.26 -24.80
CA PHE A 81 -27.31 21.40 -23.97
C PHE A 81 -28.23 22.39 -24.69
N CYS A 82 -28.15 22.46 -26.02
CA CYS A 82 -29.14 23.19 -26.83
C CYS A 82 -30.54 22.54 -26.80
N ILE A 83 -30.63 21.26 -26.44
CA ILE A 83 -31.89 20.50 -26.36
C ILE A 83 -32.36 20.29 -24.90
N MET A 84 -31.44 20.27 -23.94
CA MET A 84 -31.71 19.96 -22.52
C MET A 84 -31.85 21.16 -21.57
N LEU A 85 -32.01 22.39 -22.08
CA LEU A 85 -32.33 23.58 -21.26
C LEU A 85 -33.69 23.51 -20.54
N VAL A 86 -34.44 22.40 -20.67
CA VAL A 86 -35.78 22.19 -20.10
C VAL A 86 -35.79 21.22 -18.90
N VAL A 87 -34.75 20.40 -18.68
CA VAL A 87 -34.75 19.43 -17.57
C VAL A 87 -33.42 19.54 -16.80
N GLY A 88 -33.51 20.11 -15.61
CA GLY A 88 -32.37 20.30 -14.73
C GLY A 88 -31.65 19.00 -14.37
N PHE A 89 -30.40 19.16 -13.92
CA PHE A 89 -29.51 18.16 -13.34
C PHE A 89 -28.94 17.10 -14.31
N GLY A 90 -27.85 17.47 -15.01
CA GLY A 90 -26.97 16.52 -15.66
C GLY A 90 -26.02 15.86 -14.65
N CYS A 91 -26.31 14.61 -14.27
CA CYS A 91 -25.38 13.73 -13.56
C CYS A 91 -24.10 13.52 -14.39
N PHE A 92 -22.96 13.88 -13.81
CA PHE A 92 -21.66 13.38 -14.26
C PHE A 92 -21.65 11.85 -14.12
N PRO A 93 -21.38 11.06 -15.18
CA PRO A 93 -21.14 9.64 -15.00
C PRO A 93 -19.88 9.48 -14.15
N GLY A 94 -20.03 8.93 -12.94
CA GLY A 94 -18.91 8.60 -12.08
C GLY A 94 -17.98 7.62 -12.80
N ASP A 95 -16.68 7.78 -12.62
CA ASP A 95 -15.63 6.94 -13.21
C ASP A 95 -16.07 5.45 -13.26
N ASP A 96 -16.12 4.84 -14.45
CA ASP A 96 -16.46 3.42 -14.57
C ASP A 96 -15.24 2.56 -14.20
N TYR A 97 -15.26 1.99 -12.99
CA TYR A 97 -14.24 1.06 -12.51
C TYR A 97 -14.46 -0.38 -13.01
N GLY A 98 -15.52 -0.64 -13.78
CA GLY A 98 -15.91 -1.95 -14.30
C GLY A 98 -14.79 -2.75 -14.97
N PRO A 99 -14.01 -2.19 -15.91
CA PRO A 99 -12.94 -2.94 -16.58
C PRO A 99 -11.64 -3.04 -15.77
N TRP A 100 -11.42 -2.12 -14.82
CA TRP A 100 -10.20 -2.06 -14.01
C TRP A 100 -10.27 -3.02 -12.80
N LEU A 101 -11.44 -3.18 -12.20
CA LEU A 101 -11.64 -4.07 -11.05
C LEU A 101 -11.29 -5.54 -11.31
N PRO A 102 -11.67 -6.16 -12.44
CA PRO A 102 -11.24 -7.52 -12.78
C PRO A 102 -9.72 -7.65 -12.92
N GLN A 103 -9.04 -6.60 -13.41
CA GLN A 103 -7.58 -6.58 -13.51
C GLN A 103 -6.93 -6.56 -12.12
N LEU A 104 -7.45 -5.72 -11.21
CA LEU A 104 -7.01 -5.71 -9.81
C LEU A 104 -7.24 -7.08 -9.16
N GLN A 105 -8.42 -7.68 -9.37
CA GLN A 105 -8.75 -8.99 -8.85
C GLN A 105 -7.80 -10.07 -9.38
N ALA A 106 -7.48 -10.06 -10.68
CA ALA A 106 -6.53 -10.99 -11.28
C ALA A 106 -5.12 -10.86 -10.70
N VAL A 107 -4.66 -9.64 -10.40
CA VAL A 107 -3.39 -9.41 -9.69
C VAL A 107 -3.45 -10.01 -8.28
N LEU A 108 -4.53 -9.78 -7.53
CA LEU A 108 -4.67 -10.38 -6.20
C LEU A 108 -4.70 -11.90 -6.26
N ASP A 109 -5.44 -12.50 -7.20
CA ASP A 109 -5.55 -13.95 -7.33
C ASP A 109 -4.22 -14.61 -7.71
N ARG A 110 -3.39 -13.95 -8.55
CA ARG A 110 -2.03 -14.43 -8.88
C ARG A 110 -1.16 -14.60 -7.64
N HIS A 111 -1.23 -13.66 -6.70
CA HIS A 111 -0.40 -13.65 -5.49
C HIS A 111 -1.06 -14.36 -4.30
N ARG A 112 -2.36 -14.70 -4.40
CA ARG A 112 -3.16 -15.25 -3.31
C ARG A 112 -2.57 -16.48 -2.66
N ALA A 113 -2.02 -17.41 -3.45
CA ALA A 113 -1.43 -18.64 -2.92
C ALA A 113 -0.20 -18.36 -2.04
N ALA A 114 0.66 -17.42 -2.45
CA ALA A 114 1.87 -17.07 -1.71
C ALA A 114 1.54 -16.37 -0.38
N PHE A 115 0.56 -15.47 -0.37
CA PHE A 115 0.10 -14.82 0.86
C PHE A 115 -0.66 -15.80 1.77
N ALA A 116 -1.46 -16.71 1.22
CA ALA A 116 -2.17 -17.73 1.98
C ALA A 116 -1.21 -18.71 2.68
N ALA A 117 -0.10 -19.07 2.04
CA ALA A 117 0.96 -19.89 2.68
C ALA A 117 1.58 -19.20 3.90
N GLY A 118 1.62 -17.87 3.92
CA GLY A 118 2.04 -17.05 5.07
C GLY A 118 0.94 -16.77 6.11
N GLY A 119 -0.24 -17.36 5.94
CA GLY A 119 -1.39 -17.09 6.80
C GLY A 119 -2.00 -15.70 6.58
N ALA A 120 -1.95 -15.16 5.36
CA ALA A 120 -2.55 -13.88 5.00
C ALA A 120 -3.60 -14.03 3.88
N THR A 121 -4.65 -13.21 3.93
CA THR A 121 -5.72 -13.18 2.94
C THR A 121 -5.73 -11.84 2.20
N LEU A 122 -5.78 -11.90 0.87
CA LEU A 122 -5.89 -10.73 0.00
C LEU A 122 -7.35 -10.43 -0.32
N LYS A 123 -7.75 -9.16 -0.23
CA LYS A 123 -9.10 -8.66 -0.57
C LYS A 123 -9.02 -7.29 -1.23
N ILE A 124 -10.02 -6.97 -2.04
CA ILE A 124 -10.22 -5.60 -2.53
C ILE A 124 -11.08 -4.86 -1.51
N GLY A 125 -10.59 -3.72 -1.02
CA GLY A 125 -11.37 -2.78 -0.23
C GLY A 125 -11.83 -1.59 -1.08
N ARG A 126 -13.03 -1.08 -0.77
CA ARG A 126 -13.62 0.07 -1.46
C ARG A 126 -14.43 0.90 -0.47
N VAL A 127 -14.18 2.20 -0.44
CA VAL A 127 -15.03 3.19 0.26
C VAL A 127 -15.01 4.51 -0.53
N HIS A 128 -16.19 5.11 -0.73
CA HIS A 128 -16.36 6.43 -1.36
C HIS A 128 -15.58 6.65 -2.69
N GLY A 129 -15.41 5.59 -3.50
CA GLY A 129 -14.69 5.67 -4.78
C GLY A 129 -13.15 5.63 -4.66
N SER A 130 -12.62 5.38 -3.46
CA SER A 130 -11.24 4.95 -3.23
C SER A 130 -11.19 3.44 -3.15
N TYR A 131 -10.14 2.87 -3.74
CA TYR A 131 -9.88 1.43 -3.78
C TYR A 131 -8.52 1.13 -3.17
N TRP A 132 -8.39 -0.03 -2.54
CA TRP A 132 -7.12 -0.51 -1.99
C TRP A 132 -7.06 -2.04 -2.01
N ALA A 133 -5.85 -2.57 -2.05
CA ALA A 133 -5.60 -3.97 -1.72
C ALA A 133 -5.43 -4.11 -0.20
N GLN A 134 -6.25 -4.95 0.41
CA GLN A 134 -6.23 -5.27 1.83
C GLN A 134 -5.60 -6.63 2.04
N ILE A 135 -4.67 -6.70 2.98
CA ILE A 135 -3.98 -7.92 3.37
C ILE A 135 -4.31 -8.15 4.85
N ASP A 136 -5.20 -9.10 5.11
CA ASP A 136 -5.55 -9.49 6.47
C ASP A 136 -4.64 -10.65 6.89
N VAL A 137 -3.86 -10.44 7.94
CA VAL A 137 -2.95 -11.45 8.50
C VAL A 137 -3.68 -12.20 9.61
N ASP A 138 -3.73 -13.52 9.51
CA ASP A 138 -4.30 -14.36 10.54
C ASP A 138 -3.31 -14.47 11.72
N PRO A 139 -3.67 -13.99 12.92
CA PRO A 139 -2.80 -14.10 14.09
C PRO A 139 -2.53 -15.55 14.51
N THR A 140 -3.43 -16.49 14.18
CA THR A 140 -3.35 -17.89 14.58
C THR A 140 -2.51 -18.73 13.63
N ALA A 141 -2.43 -18.34 12.35
CA ALA A 141 -1.61 -18.99 11.34
C ALA A 141 -0.16 -18.48 11.37
N MET A 142 0.53 -18.62 12.51
CA MET A 142 1.97 -18.37 12.54
C MET A 142 2.68 -19.34 11.60
N ALA A 143 3.32 -18.82 10.56
CA ALA A 143 4.14 -19.60 9.63
C ALA A 143 5.36 -20.15 10.39
N VAL A 144 5.26 -21.38 10.87
CA VAL A 144 6.38 -22.11 11.49
C VAL A 144 7.34 -22.53 10.36
N GLY A 145 8.49 -21.86 10.22
CA GLY A 145 9.61 -22.40 9.44
C GLY A 145 10.41 -21.47 8.53
N ALA A 146 10.03 -20.19 8.34
CA ALA A 146 10.86 -19.27 7.55
C ALA A 146 11.88 -18.54 8.45
N PRO A 147 13.19 -18.51 8.11
CA PRO A 147 14.16 -17.76 8.88
C PRO A 147 13.79 -16.27 8.89
N VAL A 148 13.71 -15.69 10.08
CA VAL A 148 13.51 -14.25 10.26
C VAL A 148 14.79 -13.55 9.80
N TYR A 149 14.76 -12.96 8.60
CA TYR A 149 15.81 -12.03 8.17
C TYR A 149 15.68 -10.75 8.99
N TYR A 150 16.48 -10.64 10.05
CA TYR A 150 16.81 -9.34 10.62
C TYR A 150 17.72 -8.65 9.61
N ALA A 151 17.20 -7.68 8.86
CA ALA A 151 18.09 -6.71 8.23
C ALA A 151 18.91 -6.09 9.37
N PRO A 152 20.25 -6.18 9.36
CA PRO A 152 21.04 -5.49 10.35
C PRO A 152 20.68 -4.02 10.25
N GLN A 153 20.18 -3.44 11.35
CA GLN A 153 20.05 -2.00 11.41
C GLN A 153 21.44 -1.44 11.13
N GLN A 154 21.62 -0.85 9.95
CA GLN A 154 22.75 0.01 9.70
C GLN A 154 22.57 1.19 10.63
N VAL A 155 23.15 1.08 11.82
CA VAL A 155 23.46 2.22 12.66
C VAL A 155 24.31 3.10 11.74
N MET A 156 23.71 4.17 11.22
CA MET A 156 24.47 5.19 10.53
C MET A 156 25.47 5.70 11.55
N ALA A 157 26.70 5.19 11.46
CA ALA A 157 27.84 5.79 12.11
C ALA A 157 27.95 7.19 11.51
N VAL A 158 27.48 8.18 12.25
CA VAL A 158 27.79 9.58 11.98
C VAL A 158 29.30 9.69 12.07
N GLU A 159 29.94 9.74 10.90
CA GLU A 159 31.35 10.04 10.75
C GLU A 159 31.59 11.44 11.30
N GLY A 160 32.35 11.57 12.40
CA GLY A 160 32.89 12.87 12.84
C GLY A 160 32.55 13.36 14.25
N GLN A 161 32.41 12.49 15.26
CA GLN A 161 32.55 12.93 16.65
C GLN A 161 33.77 12.24 17.30
N PRO A 162 34.78 12.99 17.78
CA PRO A 162 35.88 12.39 18.52
C PRO A 162 35.33 11.80 19.82
N TYR A 163 35.55 10.50 20.02
CA TYR A 163 35.17 9.80 21.24
C TYR A 163 35.82 10.48 22.46
N PRO A 164 35.07 10.79 23.53
CA PRO A 164 35.70 11.15 24.80
C PRO A 164 36.50 9.92 25.31
N PRO A 165 37.69 10.13 25.91
CA PRO A 165 38.50 9.03 26.40
C PRO A 165 37.72 8.20 27.43
N GLN A 166 37.67 6.89 27.20
CA GLN A 166 37.12 5.93 28.15
C GLN A 166 37.89 6.08 29.47
N GLY A 167 37.17 6.49 30.52
CA GLY A 167 37.70 6.50 31.87
C GLY A 167 38.10 5.08 32.31
N PRO A 168 39.00 4.96 33.31
CA PRO A 168 39.46 3.66 33.78
C PRO A 168 38.29 2.81 34.32
N PRO A 169 38.38 1.48 34.21
CA PRO A 169 37.32 0.57 34.64
C PRO A 169 37.04 0.73 36.14
N VAL A 170 35.75 0.86 36.47
CA VAL A 170 35.26 0.93 37.85
C VAL A 170 35.47 -0.43 38.52
N SER A 171 36.45 -0.51 39.41
CA SER A 171 36.66 -1.65 40.30
C SER A 171 35.60 -1.61 41.40
N TYR A 172 34.70 -2.59 41.42
CA TYR A 172 33.78 -2.77 42.54
C TYR A 172 34.50 -3.53 43.67
N PRO A 173 34.44 -3.06 44.92
CA PRO A 173 35.01 -3.79 46.05
C PRO A 173 34.22 -5.10 46.30
N PRO A 174 34.90 -6.17 46.74
CA PRO A 174 34.24 -7.44 47.02
C PRO A 174 33.27 -7.30 48.22
N PRO A 175 32.17 -8.08 48.24
CA PRO A 175 31.20 -8.04 49.32
C PRO A 175 31.81 -8.55 50.64
N PRO A 176 31.34 -8.03 51.79
CA PRO A 176 31.86 -8.43 53.10
C PRO A 176 31.55 -9.90 53.43
N PRO A 177 32.45 -10.57 54.18
CA PRO A 177 32.21 -11.93 54.63
C PRO A 177 31.05 -11.98 55.64
N LYS A 178 30.32 -13.11 55.62
CA LYS A 178 29.10 -13.38 56.38
C LYS A 178 29.31 -13.40 57.90
#